data_AF-A0A7V8G790-F1
#
_entry.id   AF-A0A7V8G790-F1
#
_cell.length_a   1.000
_cell.length_b   1.000
_cell.length_c   1.000
_cell.angle_alpha   90.00
_cell.angle_beta   90.00
_cell.angle_gamma   90.00
#
_symmetry.space_group_name_H-M   'P 1'
#
loop_
_entity.id
_entity.type
_entity.pdbx_description
1 polymer ?
#
loop_
_entity_poly.entity_id
_entity_poly.type
_entity_poly.pdbx_seq_one_letter_code
_entity_poly.pdbx_strand_id
1 'polypeptide(L)'
;MNPEAFGRIVGYVLVIGLLVWCLSWCRRDSDKRSPFGPGEPYGTGGWLGLFLVSSYVLAPLFLVSKTLIVFSDAEQANPILATVPGYLPYKIFSWVLVAVSIAVQIWVARRLHTRFEASSVHYAKLLSGLSPFIVYGLDVAAAWVTLRVNATGAEIGETIRTFVFGMLWLAYFQVSRRVRNTYLRPMPEPAAAAPASGGLRRRDPEFLSGDDLLAPVPQPPASTDPR
;
A
#
# COMPACT_ATOMS: atom_id res chain seq x y z
N MET A 1 12.52 -20.23 32.23
CA MET A 1 12.62 -19.34 31.06
C MET A 1 12.74 -17.92 31.57
N ASN A 2 13.75 -17.15 31.13
CA ASN A 2 14.00 -15.80 31.64
C ASN A 2 12.85 -14.86 31.19
N PRO A 3 12.20 -14.07 32.10
CA PRO A 3 11.10 -13.18 31.74
C PRO A 3 11.43 -12.22 30.58
N GLU A 4 12.68 -11.79 30.45
CA GLU A 4 13.14 -10.94 29.35
C GLU A 4 13.14 -11.66 27.98
N ALA A 5 13.46 -12.95 27.97
CA ALA A 5 13.43 -13.74 26.75
C ALA A 5 11.99 -14.00 26.31
N PHE A 6 11.08 -14.22 27.27
CA PHE A 6 9.66 -14.37 27.01
C PHE A 6 9.05 -13.09 26.42
N GLY A 7 9.32 -11.92 27.01
CA GLY A 7 8.83 -10.64 26.48
C GLY A 7 9.28 -10.37 25.05
N ARG A 8 10.54 -10.69 24.71
CA ARG A 8 11.07 -10.57 23.34
C ARG A 8 10.35 -11.49 22.35
N ILE A 9 10.17 -12.77 22.71
CA ILE A 9 9.48 -13.75 21.86
C ILE A 9 8.03 -13.32 21.61
N VAL A 10 7.31 -12.90 22.65
CA VAL A 10 5.93 -12.40 22.51
C VAL A 10 5.88 -11.19 21.57
N GLY A 11 6.80 -10.25 21.71
CA GLY A 11 6.92 -9.11 20.81
C GLY A 11 7.11 -9.53 19.34
N TYR A 12 8.01 -10.46 19.07
CA TYR A 12 8.23 -10.96 17.70
C TYR A 12 7.01 -11.69 17.14
N VAL A 13 6.34 -12.53 17.94
CA VAL A 13 5.13 -13.24 17.50
C VAL A 13 4.01 -12.26 17.16
N LEU A 14 3.82 -11.20 17.95
CA LEU A 14 2.84 -10.16 17.66
C LEU A 14 3.16 -9.41 16.36
N VAL A 15 4.43 -9.05 16.14
CA VAL A 15 4.85 -8.36 14.91
C VAL A 15 4.67 -9.27 13.69
N ILE A 16 5.08 -10.53 13.76
CA ILE A 16 4.91 -11.50 12.67
C ILE A 16 3.43 -11.74 12.39
N GLY A 17 2.61 -11.93 13.43
CA GLY A 17 1.16 -12.09 13.29
C GLY A 17 0.50 -10.88 12.62
N LEU A 18 0.88 -9.66 13.02
CA LEU A 18 0.41 -8.41 12.43
C LEU A 18 0.82 -8.28 10.95
N LEU A 19 2.06 -8.66 10.62
CA LEU A 19 2.55 -8.66 9.23
C LEU A 19 1.81 -9.68 8.36
N VAL A 20 1.61 -10.90 8.86
CA VAL A 20 0.87 -11.96 8.15
C VAL A 20 -0.59 -11.53 7.94
N TRP A 21 -1.23 -10.97 8.98
CA TRP A 21 -2.59 -10.46 8.88
C TRP A 21 -2.69 -9.33 7.84
N CYS A 22 -1.79 -8.34 7.88
CA CYS A 22 -1.75 -7.23 6.93
C CYS A 22 -1.51 -7.72 5.49
N LEU A 23 -0.57 -8.64 5.28
CA LEU A 23 -0.32 -9.27 3.98
C LEU A 23 -1.55 -10.03 3.47
N SER A 24 -2.21 -10.80 4.33
CA SER A 24 -3.42 -11.55 3.97
C SER A 24 -4.57 -10.61 3.58
N TRP A 25 -4.72 -9.48 4.29
CA TRP A 25 -5.72 -8.47 4.00
C TRP A 25 -5.45 -7.77 2.66
N CYS A 26 -4.20 -7.33 2.42
CA CYS A 26 -3.83 -6.72 1.13
C CYS A 26 -4.02 -7.68 -0.05
N ARG A 27 -3.82 -8.99 0.13
CA ARG A 27 -4.07 -9.99 -0.93
C ARG A 27 -5.56 -10.13 -1.22
N ARG A 28 -6.40 -10.18 -0.19
CA ARG A 28 -7.85 -10.41 -0.34
C ARG A 28 -8.57 -9.31 -1.13
N ASP A 29 -8.12 -8.06 -1.02
CA ASP A 29 -8.74 -6.94 -1.75
C ASP A 29 -8.18 -6.76 -3.17
N SER A 30 -7.02 -7.35 -3.49
CA SER A 30 -6.46 -7.32 -4.85
C SER A 30 -7.29 -8.12 -5.86
N ASP A 31 -8.00 -9.16 -5.42
CA ASP A 31 -8.71 -10.10 -6.30
C ASP A 31 -10.08 -9.57 -6.78
N LYS A 32 -10.56 -8.46 -6.23
CA LYS A 32 -11.91 -7.93 -6.53
C LYS A 32 -12.01 -7.12 -7.83
N ARG A 33 -10.93 -6.95 -8.59
CA ARG A 33 -10.95 -6.16 -9.84
C ARG A 33 -10.28 -6.91 -10.98
N SER A 34 -10.99 -7.01 -12.09
CA SER A 34 -10.50 -7.66 -13.30
C SER A 34 -9.43 -6.79 -13.97
N PRO A 35 -8.32 -7.39 -14.46
CA PRO A 35 -7.36 -6.69 -15.29
C PRO A 35 -8.01 -6.24 -16.60
N PHE A 36 -7.53 -5.13 -17.15
CA PHE A 36 -8.01 -4.59 -18.43
C PHE A 36 -7.66 -5.47 -19.63
N GLY A 37 -6.61 -6.27 -19.50
CA GLY A 37 -6.17 -7.19 -20.53
C GLY A 37 -5.43 -8.39 -19.93
N PRO A 38 -5.38 -9.51 -20.67
CA PRO A 38 -4.64 -10.69 -20.22
C PRO A 38 -3.16 -10.35 -20.02
N GLY A 39 -2.65 -10.59 -18.81
CA GLY A 39 -1.23 -10.42 -18.48
C GLY A 39 -0.79 -9.01 -18.04
N GLU A 40 -1.66 -8.01 -18.01
CA GLU A 40 -1.28 -6.69 -17.49
C GLU A 40 -1.24 -6.66 -15.96
N PRO A 41 -0.13 -6.19 -15.33
CA PRO A 41 -0.07 -6.08 -13.89
C PRO A 41 -1.02 -4.97 -13.40
N TYR A 42 -2.01 -5.36 -12.60
CA TYR A 42 -3.02 -4.47 -12.01
C TYR A 42 -3.19 -4.75 -10.50
N GLY A 43 -3.69 -3.76 -9.76
CA GLY A 43 -4.03 -3.88 -8.34
C GLY A 43 -2.87 -3.60 -7.39
N THR A 44 -3.14 -3.72 -6.09
CA THR A 44 -2.25 -3.39 -4.97
C THR A 44 -1.24 -4.50 -4.62
N GLY A 45 -1.08 -5.52 -5.45
CA GLY A 45 -0.11 -6.59 -5.23
C GLY A 45 1.37 -6.20 -5.48
N GLY A 46 2.28 -7.15 -5.21
CA GLY A 46 3.71 -7.01 -5.47
C GLY A 46 4.39 -5.91 -4.63
N TRP A 47 5.29 -5.15 -5.24
CA TRP A 47 6.01 -4.04 -4.60
C TRP A 47 5.09 -2.95 -4.02
N LEU A 48 3.94 -2.70 -4.66
CA LEU A 48 2.95 -1.75 -4.14
C LEU A 48 2.29 -2.29 -2.86
N GLY A 49 2.06 -3.60 -2.80
CA GLY A 49 1.55 -4.26 -1.59
C GLY A 49 2.56 -4.20 -0.46
N LEU A 50 3.85 -4.41 -0.77
CA LEU A 50 4.93 -4.23 0.20
C LEU A 50 4.94 -2.81 0.75
N PHE A 51 4.79 -1.79 -0.10
CA PHE A 51 4.69 -0.40 0.34
C PHE A 51 3.51 -0.17 1.30
N LEU A 52 2.34 -0.75 1.00
CA LEU A 52 1.16 -0.61 1.86
C LEU A 52 1.39 -1.27 3.22
N VAL A 53 1.89 -2.51 3.24
CA VAL A 53 2.19 -3.23 4.49
C VAL A 53 3.26 -2.50 5.29
N SER A 54 4.33 -2.02 4.63
CA SER A 54 5.37 -1.25 5.31
C SER A 54 4.80 0.07 5.87
N SER A 55 3.86 0.70 5.17
CA SER A 55 3.22 1.94 5.63
C SER A 55 2.28 1.74 6.81
N TYR A 56 1.56 0.61 6.86
CA TYR A 56 0.61 0.34 7.94
C TYR A 56 1.26 -0.19 9.22
N VAL A 57 2.31 -0.99 9.06
CA VAL A 57 2.87 -1.76 10.17
C VAL A 57 4.30 -1.34 10.48
N LEU A 58 5.19 -1.46 9.48
CA LEU A 58 6.62 -1.32 9.72
C LEU A 58 7.00 0.14 10.05
N ALA A 59 6.47 1.11 9.32
CA ALA A 59 6.80 2.52 9.53
C ALA A 59 6.31 3.05 10.88
N PRO A 60 5.05 2.83 11.31
CA PRO A 60 4.61 3.21 12.65
C PRO A 60 5.41 2.54 13.75
N LEU A 61 5.66 1.23 13.63
CA LEU A 61 6.43 0.49 14.63
C LEU A 61 7.86 1.01 14.71
N PHE A 62 8.52 1.25 13.58
CA PHE A 62 9.86 1.79 13.51
C PHE A 62 9.93 3.19 14.14
N LEU A 63 8.96 4.06 13.83
CA LEU A 63 8.91 5.41 14.36
C LEU A 63 8.74 5.42 15.89
N VAL A 64 7.79 4.64 16.44
CA VAL A 64 7.58 4.50 17.89
C VAL A 64 8.83 3.93 18.57
N SER A 65 9.39 2.86 18.00
CA SER A 65 10.57 2.19 18.57
C SER A 65 11.76 3.12 18.61
N LYS A 66 12.01 3.86 17.53
CA LYS A 66 13.09 4.84 17.45
C LYS A 66 12.91 5.92 18.52
N THR A 67 11.72 6.53 18.62
CA THR A 67 11.46 7.59 19.60
C THR A 67 11.63 7.09 21.03
N LEU A 68 11.23 5.85 21.33
CA LEU A 68 11.46 5.23 22.64
C LEU A 68 12.95 5.06 22.94
N ILE A 69 13.73 4.52 22.00
CA ILE A 69 15.17 4.32 22.16
C ILE A 69 15.88 5.65 22.38
N VAL A 70 15.60 6.66 21.55
CA VAL A 70 16.22 7.98 21.66
C VAL A 70 15.97 8.62 23.03
N PHE A 71 14.73 8.61 23.53
CA PHE A 71 14.43 9.15 24.85
C PHE A 71 15.03 8.30 25.98
N SER A 72 14.94 6.98 25.89
CA SER A 72 15.51 6.06 26.88
C SER A 72 17.02 6.24 27.00
N ASP A 73 17.74 6.29 25.88
CA ASP A 73 19.19 6.44 25.85
C ASP A 73 19.60 7.81 26.39
N ALA A 74 18.87 8.88 26.04
CA ALA A 74 19.12 10.21 26.57
C ALA A 74 18.92 10.27 28.09
N GLU A 75 17.84 9.70 28.61
CA GLU A 75 17.52 9.67 30.05
C GLU A 75 18.50 8.81 30.84
N GLN A 76 18.94 7.67 30.27
CA GLN A 76 19.96 6.83 30.88
C GLN A 76 21.33 7.51 30.91
N ALA A 77 21.70 8.19 29.82
CA ALA A 77 22.97 8.91 29.74
C ALA A 77 22.99 10.15 30.65
N ASN A 78 21.86 10.84 30.81
CA ASN A 78 21.75 12.06 31.58
C ASN A 78 20.47 12.08 32.42
N PRO A 79 20.47 11.47 33.62
CA PRO A 79 19.29 11.42 34.49
C PRO A 79 18.76 12.81 34.89
N ILE A 80 19.62 13.83 34.86
CA ILE A 80 19.23 15.22 35.15
C ILE A 80 18.25 15.81 34.13
N LEU A 81 18.13 15.24 32.91
CA LEU A 81 17.20 15.72 31.87
C LEU A 81 15.75 15.80 32.37
N ALA A 82 15.32 14.87 33.21
CA ALA A 82 13.98 14.87 33.78
C ALA A 82 13.68 16.11 34.64
N THR A 83 14.71 16.80 35.13
CA THR A 83 14.59 18.01 35.94
C THR A 83 14.73 19.31 35.13
N VAL A 84 15.19 19.22 33.88
CA VAL A 84 15.42 20.39 33.02
C VAL A 84 14.09 21.01 32.59
N PRO A 85 13.84 22.30 32.88
CA PRO A 85 12.66 23.00 32.38
C PRO A 85 12.62 22.95 30.84
N GLY A 86 11.52 22.44 30.28
CA GLY A 86 11.33 22.31 28.83
C GLY A 86 11.51 20.90 28.27
N TYR A 87 12.18 19.99 28.99
CA TYR A 87 12.36 18.62 28.52
C TYR A 87 11.05 17.83 28.41
N LEU A 88 10.18 17.90 29.43
CA LEU A 88 8.87 17.24 29.38
C LEU A 88 7.97 17.79 28.26
N PRO A 89 7.80 19.12 28.07
CA PRO A 89 7.11 19.67 26.91
C PRO A 89 7.68 19.21 25.56
N TYR A 90 9.01 19.16 25.41
CA TYR A 90 9.66 18.63 24.21
C TYR A 90 9.26 17.18 23.95
N LYS A 91 9.39 16.32 24.97
CA LYS A 91 9.04 14.90 24.89
C LYS A 91 7.58 14.69 24.48
N ILE A 92 6.65 15.44 25.07
CA ILE A 92 5.23 15.40 24.71
C ILE A 92 5.04 15.83 23.24
N PHE A 93 5.68 16.92 22.81
CA PHE A 93 5.60 17.38 21.43
C PHE A 93 6.11 16.32 20.44
N SER A 94 7.26 15.70 20.70
CA SER A 94 7.81 14.64 19.84
C SER A 94 6.84 13.45 19.74
N TRP A 95 6.17 13.06 20.83
CA TRP A 95 5.14 12.02 20.79
C TRP A 95 3.91 12.40 19.97
N VAL A 96 3.47 13.66 20.05
CA VAL A 96 2.40 14.19 19.19
C VAL A 96 2.82 14.16 17.73
N LEU A 97 4.05 14.58 17.42
CA LEU A 97 4.62 14.56 16.07
C LEU A 97 4.66 13.14 15.50
N VAL A 98 5.05 12.14 16.32
CA VAL A 98 5.01 10.71 15.96
C VAL A 98 3.58 10.28 15.66
N ALA A 99 2.61 10.59 16.53
CA ALA A 99 1.21 10.21 16.34
C ALA A 99 0.61 10.81 15.06
N VAL A 100 0.86 12.11 14.81
CA VAL A 100 0.42 12.80 13.58
C VAL A 100 1.06 12.19 12.34
N SER A 101 2.37 11.90 12.38
CA SER A 101 3.09 11.28 11.27
C SER A 101 2.51 9.90 10.93
N ILE A 102 2.21 9.08 11.94
CA ILE A 102 1.56 7.77 11.78
C ILE A 102 0.16 7.95 11.18
N ALA A 103 -0.64 8.89 11.68
CA ALA A 103 -1.99 9.13 11.19
C ALA A 103 -1.99 9.54 9.70
N VAL A 104 -1.09 10.45 9.31
CA VAL A 104 -0.94 10.88 7.91
C VAL A 104 -0.46 9.71 7.02
N GLN A 105 0.51 8.92 7.48
CA GLN A 105 0.99 7.73 6.74
C GLN A 105 -0.13 6.72 6.52
N ILE A 106 -0.88 6.38 7.57
CA ILE A 106 -2.02 5.45 7.52
C ILE A 106 -3.11 6.01 6.59
N TRP A 107 -3.39 7.31 6.65
CA TRP A 107 -4.36 7.95 5.78
C TRP A 107 -3.96 7.85 4.30
N VAL A 108 -2.69 8.14 3.95
CA VAL A 108 -2.20 7.99 2.58
C VAL A 108 -2.24 6.54 2.12
N ALA A 109 -1.79 5.59 2.95
CA ALA A 109 -1.84 4.16 2.64
C ALA A 109 -3.29 3.68 2.41
N ARG A 110 -4.22 4.12 3.28
CA ARG A 110 -5.65 3.82 3.13
C ARG A 110 -6.23 4.43 1.88
N ARG A 111 -5.83 5.66 1.53
CA ARG A 111 -6.27 6.30 0.31
C ARG A 111 -5.77 5.55 -0.93
N LEU A 112 -4.50 5.15 -0.96
CA LEU A 112 -3.96 4.30 -2.03
C LEU A 112 -4.68 2.96 -2.13
N HIS A 113 -5.02 2.35 -1.00
CA HIS A 113 -5.68 1.05 -0.97
C HIS A 113 -7.15 1.11 -1.42
N THR A 114 -7.86 2.18 -1.08
CA THR A 114 -9.33 2.28 -1.28
C THR A 114 -9.73 3.14 -2.47
N ARG A 115 -9.00 4.24 -2.74
CA ARG A 115 -9.29 5.22 -3.78
C ARG A 115 -8.23 5.14 -4.87
N PHE A 116 -8.56 4.41 -5.93
CA PHE A 116 -7.72 4.14 -7.09
C PHE A 116 -7.66 5.34 -8.04
N GLU A 117 -7.33 6.51 -7.50
CA GLU A 117 -7.31 7.80 -8.18
C GLU A 117 -5.85 8.26 -8.36
N ALA A 118 -5.59 9.04 -9.42
CA ALA A 118 -4.29 9.69 -9.61
C ALA A 118 -3.91 10.62 -8.45
N SER A 119 -4.91 11.24 -7.81
CA SER A 119 -4.74 12.08 -6.62
C SER A 119 -4.07 11.33 -5.46
N SER A 120 -4.42 10.06 -5.26
CA SER A 120 -3.85 9.21 -4.20
C SER A 120 -2.35 8.98 -4.38
N VAL A 121 -1.91 8.77 -5.62
CA VAL A 121 -0.47 8.64 -5.94
C VAL A 121 0.25 9.97 -5.72
N HIS A 122 -0.38 11.10 -6.05
CA HIS A 122 0.20 12.41 -5.81
C HIS A 122 0.48 12.65 -4.31
N TYR A 123 -0.48 12.33 -3.43
CA TYR A 123 -0.26 12.42 -1.99
C TYR A 123 0.84 11.49 -1.49
N ALA A 124 0.94 10.27 -2.02
CA ALA A 124 2.01 9.33 -1.66
C ALA A 124 3.40 9.85 -2.08
N LYS A 125 3.50 10.48 -3.25
CA LYS A 125 4.73 11.12 -3.72
C LYS A 125 5.13 12.30 -2.83
N LEU A 126 4.18 13.18 -2.51
CA LEU A 126 4.41 14.31 -1.61
C LEU A 126 4.88 13.82 -0.24
N LEU A 127 4.17 12.85 0.34
CA LEU A 127 4.54 12.29 1.63
C LEU A 127 5.96 11.68 1.60
N SER A 128 6.28 10.89 0.57
CA SER A 128 7.60 10.24 0.47
C SER A 128 8.75 11.24 0.29
N GLY A 129 8.53 12.34 -0.43
CA GLY A 129 9.56 13.35 -0.70
C GLY A 129 9.71 14.42 0.38
N LEU A 130 8.61 14.87 0.98
CA LEU A 130 8.60 16.01 1.91
C LEU A 130 8.62 15.61 3.38
N SER A 131 8.11 14.41 3.74
CA SER A 131 7.98 14.04 5.16
C SER A 131 9.28 14.09 5.95
N PRO A 132 10.46 13.66 5.45
CA PRO A 132 11.69 13.70 6.25
C PRO A 132 12.05 15.12 6.68
N PHE A 133 11.88 16.10 5.77
CA PHE A 133 12.20 17.49 6.04
C PHE A 133 11.19 18.15 6.98
N ILE A 134 9.90 17.86 6.81
CA ILE A 134 8.86 18.41 7.67
C ILE A 134 9.05 17.89 9.10
N VAL A 135 9.25 16.59 9.27
CA VAL A 135 9.43 15.98 10.60
C VAL A 135 10.71 16.51 11.25
N TYR A 136 11.84 16.52 10.53
CA TYR A 136 13.10 17.06 11.05
C TYR A 136 12.99 18.54 11.42
N GLY A 137 12.40 19.36 10.55
CA GLY A 137 12.23 20.80 10.80
C GLY A 137 11.34 21.09 12.00
N LEU A 138 10.24 20.35 12.16
CA LEU A 138 9.35 20.48 13.32
C LEU A 138 10.03 20.05 14.62
N ASP A 139 10.83 18.98 14.58
CA ASP A 139 11.56 18.51 15.77
C ASP A 139 12.66 19.49 16.20
N VAL A 140 13.46 20.01 15.25
CA VAL A 140 14.46 21.05 15.52
C VAL A 140 13.80 22.33 16.05
N ALA A 141 12.68 22.75 15.47
CA ALA A 141 11.93 23.90 15.95
C ALA A 141 11.42 23.67 17.39
N ALA A 142 10.93 22.49 17.70
CA ALA A 142 10.48 22.15 19.05
C ALA A 142 11.62 22.17 20.06
N ALA A 143 12.78 21.60 19.72
CA ALA A 143 13.98 21.64 20.56
C ALA A 143 14.42 23.10 20.82
N TRP A 144 14.41 23.94 19.78
CA TRP A 144 14.76 25.35 19.92
C TRP A 144 13.79 26.13 20.82
N VAL A 145 12.48 25.91 20.66
CA VAL A 145 11.44 26.59 21.45
C VAL A 145 11.44 26.15 22.91
N THR A 146 11.55 24.85 23.16
CA THR A 146 11.35 24.26 24.51
C THR A 146 12.64 24.18 25.32
N LEU A 147 13.74 23.75 24.71
CA LEU A 147 15.02 23.51 25.38
C LEU A 147 16.03 24.65 25.18
N ARG A 148 15.75 25.60 24.27
CA ARG A 148 16.65 26.71 23.90
C ARG A 148 18.00 26.23 23.37
N VAL A 149 18.06 25.00 22.85
CA VAL A 149 19.26 24.42 22.23
C VAL A 149 19.14 24.41 20.72
N ASN A 150 20.27 24.61 20.04
CA ASN A 150 20.34 24.40 18.59
C ASN A 150 20.69 22.93 18.31
N ALA A 151 19.68 22.12 18.00
CA ALA A 151 19.85 20.71 17.66
C ALA A 151 20.20 20.47 16.18
N THR A 152 20.53 21.51 15.42
CA THR A 152 20.84 21.39 13.99
C THR A 152 22.08 20.51 13.79
N GLY A 153 21.94 19.46 13.00
CA GLY A 153 23.06 18.63 12.55
C GLY A 153 23.27 17.32 13.31
N ALA A 154 22.70 17.16 14.51
CA ALA A 154 22.81 15.91 15.28
C ALA A 154 22.23 14.70 14.52
N GLU A 155 21.15 14.92 13.78
CA GLU A 155 20.37 13.87 13.11
C GLU A 155 20.42 13.97 11.57
N ILE A 156 21.42 14.67 11.02
CA ILE A 156 21.49 14.90 9.57
C ILE A 156 21.69 13.59 8.79
N GLY A 157 22.51 12.67 9.32
CA GLY A 157 22.79 11.39 8.67
C GLY A 157 21.54 10.51 8.57
N GLU A 158 20.69 10.52 9.59
CA GLU A 158 19.44 9.78 9.54
C GLU A 158 18.40 10.43 8.63
N THR A 159 18.33 11.76 8.63
CA THR A 159 17.49 12.51 7.69
C THR A 159 17.86 12.20 6.24
N ILE A 160 19.16 12.11 5.93
CA ILE A 160 19.64 11.70 4.59
C ILE A 160 19.21 10.26 4.28
N ARG A 161 19.36 9.32 5.24
CA ARG A 161 18.96 7.92 5.03
C ARG A 161 17.47 7.80 4.72
N THR A 162 16.61 8.44 5.52
CA THR A 162 15.15 8.43 5.32
C THR A 162 14.75 9.10 4.01
N PHE A 163 15.44 10.18 3.63
CA PHE A 163 15.26 10.84 2.34
C PHE A 163 15.62 9.92 1.16
N VAL A 164 16.73 9.18 1.22
CA VAL A 164 17.12 8.22 0.17
C VAL A 164 16.06 7.13 0.01
N PHE A 165 15.53 6.58 1.11
CA PHE A 165 14.42 5.63 1.04
C PHE A 165 13.14 6.26 0.48
N GLY A 166 12.84 7.51 0.82
CA GLY A 166 11.73 8.28 0.24
C GLY A 166 11.88 8.45 -1.27
N MET A 167 13.10 8.74 -1.74
CA MET A 167 13.42 8.88 -3.16
C MET A 167 13.30 7.57 -3.93
N LEU A 168 13.66 6.43 -3.32
CA LEU A 168 13.46 5.11 -3.91
C LEU A 168 11.97 4.84 -4.17
N TRP A 169 11.11 5.12 -3.19
CA TRP A 169 9.66 4.99 -3.35
C TRP A 169 9.10 5.98 -4.35
N LEU A 170 9.57 7.22 -4.34
CA LEU A 170 9.18 8.25 -5.30
C LEU A 170 9.48 7.79 -6.75
N ALA A 171 10.69 7.28 -6.99
CA ALA A 171 11.08 6.72 -8.29
C ALA A 171 10.20 5.52 -8.67
N TYR A 172 9.91 4.62 -7.73
CA TYR A 172 8.99 3.52 -7.95
C TYR A 172 7.59 4.00 -8.39
N PHE A 173 7.01 5.00 -7.72
CA PHE A 173 5.71 5.56 -8.09
C PHE A 173 5.69 6.29 -9.44
N GLN A 174 6.85 6.70 -9.95
CA GLN A 174 6.96 7.33 -11.28
C GLN A 174 7.11 6.29 -12.39
N VAL A 175 7.94 5.26 -12.19
CA VAL A 175 8.34 4.33 -13.25
C VAL A 175 7.45 3.07 -13.31
N SER A 176 6.86 2.65 -12.19
CA SER A 176 6.13 1.38 -12.09
C SER A 176 4.93 1.29 -13.02
N ARG A 177 4.98 0.34 -13.97
CA ARG A 177 3.84 0.01 -14.86
C ARG A 177 2.58 -0.36 -14.06
N ARG A 178 2.74 -1.09 -12.94
CA ARG A 178 1.63 -1.47 -12.06
C ARG A 178 0.93 -0.24 -11.47
N VAL A 179 1.68 0.75 -10.97
CA VAL A 179 1.11 1.99 -10.42
C VAL A 179 0.36 2.76 -11.51
N ARG A 180 0.95 2.89 -12.70
CA ARG A 180 0.31 3.57 -13.83
C ARG A 180 -1.00 2.88 -14.24
N ASN A 181 -0.98 1.56 -14.38
CA ASN A 181 -2.16 0.76 -14.75
C ASN A 181 -3.25 0.81 -13.66
N THR A 182 -2.85 0.92 -12.39
CA THR A 182 -3.77 0.87 -11.24
C THR A 182 -4.44 2.22 -10.95
N TYR A 183 -3.73 3.33 -11.11
CA TYR A 183 -4.21 4.66 -10.65
C TYR A 183 -4.34 5.73 -11.74
N LEU A 184 -3.63 5.60 -12.86
CA LEU A 184 -3.58 6.66 -13.88
C LEU A 184 -4.44 6.37 -15.12
N ARG A 185 -4.91 5.13 -15.28
CA ARG A 185 -5.84 4.80 -16.35
C ARG A 185 -7.25 5.21 -15.95
N PRO A 186 -8.01 5.92 -16.82
CA PRO A 186 -9.44 6.11 -16.64
C PRO A 186 -10.11 4.75 -16.49
N MET A 187 -11.01 4.60 -15.51
CA MET A 187 -11.90 3.43 -15.52
C MET A 187 -12.70 3.46 -16.83
N PRO A 188 -12.90 2.31 -17.50
CA PRO A 188 -13.84 2.25 -18.61
C PRO A 188 -15.16 2.76 -18.08
N GLU A 189 -15.68 3.81 -18.70
CA GLU A 189 -16.99 4.32 -18.33
C GLU A 189 -17.99 3.16 -18.46
N PRO A 190 -18.79 2.86 -17.41
CA PRO A 190 -19.68 1.70 -17.42
C PRO A 190 -20.70 1.72 -18.57
N ALA A 191 -20.89 2.87 -19.24
CA ALA A 191 -21.70 3.02 -20.44
C ALA A 191 -21.04 2.50 -21.74
N ALA A 192 -19.71 2.36 -21.77
CA ALA A 192 -18.97 1.80 -22.92
C ALA A 192 -18.81 0.28 -22.84
N ALA A 193 -19.17 -0.35 -21.71
CA ALA A 193 -19.58 -1.75 -21.69
C ALA A 193 -20.94 -1.83 -22.38
N ALA A 194 -20.92 -1.65 -23.69
CA ALA A 194 -22.05 -1.79 -24.57
C ALA A 194 -22.83 -3.06 -24.16
N PRO A 195 -24.17 -3.00 -24.15
CA PRO A 195 -24.99 -4.14 -23.80
C PRO A 195 -24.50 -5.34 -24.60
N ALA A 196 -23.97 -6.35 -23.92
CA ALA A 196 -23.78 -7.69 -24.44
C ALA A 196 -25.16 -8.37 -24.63
N SER A 197 -26.06 -7.63 -25.28
CA SER A 197 -27.34 -7.98 -25.84
C SER A 197 -27.44 -7.18 -27.15
N GLY A 198 -26.52 -7.30 -28.13
CA GLY A 198 -25.94 -8.58 -28.53
C GLY A 198 -27.06 -9.60 -28.54
N GLY A 199 -28.16 -9.25 -29.23
CA GLY A 199 -29.41 -9.95 -29.15
C GLY A 199 -29.13 -11.44 -29.02
N LEU A 200 -29.69 -12.04 -27.97
CA LEU A 200 -30.59 -13.13 -28.29
C LEU A 200 -31.48 -12.55 -29.39
N ARG A 201 -31.05 -12.72 -30.66
CA ARG A 201 -31.94 -13.18 -31.70
C ARG A 201 -32.74 -14.21 -30.93
N ARG A 202 -33.93 -13.81 -30.50
CA ARG A 202 -35.06 -14.70 -30.51
C ARG A 202 -34.84 -15.39 -31.85
N ARG A 203 -34.34 -16.63 -31.80
CA ARG A 203 -34.76 -17.60 -32.78
C ARG A 203 -36.26 -17.52 -32.58
N ASP A 204 -36.91 -16.64 -33.35
CA ASP A 204 -38.22 -17.00 -33.82
C ASP A 204 -38.03 -18.45 -34.24
N PRO A 205 -38.81 -19.39 -33.69
CA PRO A 205 -38.78 -20.73 -34.25
C PRO A 205 -38.94 -20.48 -35.75
N GLU A 206 -37.90 -20.76 -36.52
CA GLU A 206 -38.07 -21.09 -37.91
C GLU A 206 -39.11 -22.20 -37.81
N PHE A 207 -40.37 -21.82 -38.00
CA PHE A 207 -41.37 -22.71 -38.52
C PHE A 207 -40.66 -23.30 -39.73
N LEU A 208 -40.13 -24.50 -39.53
CA LEU A 208 -39.75 -25.41 -40.59
C LEU A 208 -40.99 -25.41 -41.50
N SER A 209 -40.98 -24.59 -42.55
CA SER A 209 -41.98 -24.69 -43.59
C SER A 209 -41.84 -26.10 -44.11
N GLY A 210 -42.97 -26.82 -44.20
CA GLY A 210 -43.02 -28.26 -44.44
C GLY A 210 -42.39 -28.76 -45.75
N ASP A 211 -41.65 -27.92 -46.47
CA ASP A 211 -40.95 -28.26 -47.70
C ASP A 211 -39.54 -28.83 -47.45
N ASP A 212 -38.91 -28.58 -46.29
CA ASP A 212 -37.58 -29.14 -45.97
C ASP A 212 -37.62 -30.58 -45.40
N LEU A 213 -38.81 -31.16 -45.20
CA LEU A 213 -39.00 -32.55 -44.78
C LEU A 213 -38.81 -33.58 -45.92
N LEU A 214 -38.54 -33.13 -47.15
CA LEU A 214 -38.30 -33.99 -48.31
C LEU A 214 -36.83 -34.05 -48.76
N ALA A 215 -35.89 -33.60 -47.94
CA ALA A 215 -34.48 -33.83 -48.24
C ALA A 215 -34.20 -35.36 -48.29
N PRO A 216 -33.71 -35.88 -49.43
CA PRO A 216 -33.48 -37.31 -49.59
C PRO A 216 -32.44 -37.81 -48.58
N VAL A 217 -32.80 -38.89 -47.90
CA VAL A 217 -31.94 -39.60 -46.94
C VAL A 217 -30.58 -39.88 -47.60
N PRO A 218 -29.45 -39.47 -47.00
CA PRO A 218 -28.13 -39.80 -47.51
C PRO A 218 -27.98 -41.32 -47.59
N GLN A 219 -27.78 -41.86 -48.79
CA GLN A 219 -27.51 -43.28 -48.94
C GLN A 219 -26.17 -43.62 -48.29
N PRO A 220 -26.09 -44.72 -47.51
CA PRO A 220 -24.84 -45.14 -46.90
C PRO A 220 -23.81 -45.49 -47.98
N PRO A 221 -22.52 -45.20 -47.73
CA PRO A 221 -21.45 -45.48 -48.67
C PRO A 221 -21.38 -46.98 -48.96
N ALA A 222 -21.33 -47.32 -50.25
CA ALA A 222 -21.20 -48.70 -50.73
C ALA A 222 -19.94 -49.35 -50.14
N SER A 223 -20.13 -50.50 -49.49
CA SER A 223 -19.06 -51.34 -48.96
C SER A 223 -18.18 -51.82 -50.12
N THR A 224 -16.97 -51.29 -50.21
CA THR A 224 -15.91 -51.89 -51.01
C THR A 224 -15.20 -52.91 -50.13
N ASP A 225 -15.61 -54.17 -50.30
CA ASP A 225 -14.98 -55.34 -49.72
C ASP A 225 -14.10 -55.99 -50.80
N PRO A 226 -12.76 -55.90 -50.71
CA PRO A 226 -11.87 -56.78 -51.43
C PRO A 226 -11.23 -57.79 -50.47
N ARG A 227 -11.44 -59.05 -50.83
CA ARG A 227 -10.86 -60.29 -50.29
C ARG A 227 -9.35 -60.25 -50.09
#